data_AF-A0A4P6PDH1-F1
#
_entry.id   AF-A0A4P6PDH1-F1
#
_cell.length_a   1.000
_cell.length_b   1.000
_cell.length_c   1.000
_cell.angle_alpha   90.00
_cell.angle_beta   90.00
_cell.angle_gamma   90.00
#
_symmetry.space_group_name_H-M   'P 1'
#
loop_
_entity.id
_entity.type
_entity.pdbx_description
1 polymer ?
#
loop_
_entity_poly.entity_id
_entity_poly.type
_entity_poly.pdbx_seq_one_letter_code
_entity_poly.pdbx_strand_id
1 'polypeptide(L)'
;MQAGKVPQFTMRPHPAVTGGLIMVLLIGILLALSFFSKEDGTGIWKQRGILTLIITGILSSFFIILATAKFWHTHLWKRNSTHARHHQHTEHHPAMREKRMQAQQHRRTH
;
A
#
# COMPACT_ATOMS: atom_id res chain seq x y z
N MET A 1 5.53 -27.92 22.42
CA MET A 1 4.28 -27.28 21.94
C MET A 1 4.68 -26.09 21.10
N GLN A 2 4.65 -26.22 19.77
CA GLN A 2 5.00 -25.14 18.86
C GLN A 2 3.81 -24.18 18.77
N ALA A 3 3.98 -22.95 19.27
CA ALA A 3 2.99 -21.91 19.13
C ALA A 3 2.73 -21.68 17.64
N GLY A 4 1.52 -22.04 17.19
CA GLY A 4 1.07 -21.86 15.82
C GLY A 4 1.20 -20.38 15.46
N LYS A 5 2.14 -20.06 14.57
CA LYS A 5 2.34 -18.72 14.04
C LYS A 5 1.08 -18.35 13.26
N VAL A 6 0.17 -17.64 13.94
CA VAL A 6 -1.06 -17.12 13.35
C VAL A 6 -0.64 -16.27 12.15
N PRO A 7 -1.18 -16.48 10.94
CA PRO A 7 -0.84 -15.65 9.81
C PRO A 7 -1.27 -14.21 10.14
N GLN A 8 -0.28 -13.35 10.42
CA GLN A 8 -0.51 -11.92 10.45
C GLN A 8 -0.93 -11.52 9.05
N PHE A 9 -2.24 -11.45 8.83
CA PHE A 9 -2.81 -10.70 7.73
C PHE A 9 -2.35 -9.26 7.92
N THR A 10 -1.22 -8.92 7.29
CA THR A 10 -0.72 -7.56 7.20
C THR A 10 -1.66 -6.84 6.23
N MET A 11 -2.87 -6.52 6.71
CA MET A 11 -3.85 -5.67 6.06
C MET A 11 -3.37 -4.24 6.20
N ARG A 12 -2.32 -3.90 5.45
CA ARG A 12 -1.87 -2.52 5.32
C ARG A 12 -2.43 -1.95 4.02
N PRO A 13 -3.11 -0.79 4.04
CA PRO A 13 -3.43 -0.08 2.82
C PRO A 13 -2.14 0.17 2.04
N HIS A 14 -2.23 0.20 0.72
CA HIS A 14 -1.05 0.33 -0.11
C HIS A 14 -0.33 1.65 0.23
N PRO A 15 0.96 1.64 0.63
CA PRO A 15 1.63 2.81 1.17
C PRO A 15 1.63 3.99 0.19
N ALA A 16 1.66 3.72 -1.12
CA ALA A 16 1.53 4.77 -2.14
C ALA A 16 0.14 5.45 -2.16
N VAL A 17 -0.93 4.70 -1.88
CA VAL A 17 -2.30 5.27 -1.84
C VAL A 17 -2.48 6.10 -0.58
N THR A 18 -1.98 5.61 0.56
CA THR A 18 -1.96 6.37 1.82
C THR A 18 -1.11 7.64 1.71
N GLY A 19 0.08 7.54 1.11
CA GLY A 19 0.93 8.71 0.84
C GLY A 19 0.26 9.71 -0.11
N GLY A 20 -0.39 9.22 -1.17
CA GLY A 20 -1.17 10.05 -2.10
C GLY A 20 -2.31 10.81 -1.41
N LEU A 21 -3.08 10.14 -0.55
CA LEU A 21 -4.14 10.77 0.24
C LEU A 21 -3.59 11.91 1.11
N ILE A 22 -2.49 11.68 1.83
CA ILE A 22 -1.87 12.68 2.70
C ILE A 22 -1.41 13.89 1.88
N MET A 23 -0.75 13.66 0.73
CA MET A 23 -0.29 14.73 -0.15
C MET A 23 -1.45 15.56 -0.70
N VAL A 24 -2.53 14.92 -1.15
CA VAL A 24 -3.74 15.60 -1.65
C VAL A 24 -4.37 16.45 -0.56
N LEU A 25 -4.50 15.94 0.66
CA LEU A 25 -5.04 16.70 1.79
C LEU A 25 -4.18 17.91 2.13
N LEU A 26 -2.85 17.72 2.25
CA LEU A 26 -1.95 18.82 2.57
C LEU A 26 -1.98 19.91 1.52
N ILE A 27 -1.84 19.55 0.24
CA ILE A 27 -1.83 20.51 -0.88
C ILE A 27 -3.19 21.20 -1.00
N GLY A 28 -4.29 20.45 -0.92
CA GLY A 28 -5.64 21.01 -1.05
C GLY A 28 -6.00 21.98 0.08
N ILE A 29 -5.63 21.65 1.32
CA ILE A 29 -5.83 22.53 2.48
C ILE A 29 -4.94 23.79 2.36
N LEU A 30 -3.66 23.65 2.01
CA LEU A 30 -2.75 24.77 1.82
C LEU A 30 -3.24 25.73 0.72
N LEU A 31 -3.73 25.20 -0.39
CA LEU A 31 -4.31 26.00 -1.48
C LEU A 31 -5.60 26.70 -1.02
N ALA A 32 -6.50 26.01 -0.32
CA ALA A 32 -7.71 26.61 0.22
C ALA A 32 -7.41 27.75 1.19
N LEU A 33 -6.45 27.55 2.11
CA LEU A 33 -5.99 28.57 3.05
C LEU A 33 -5.34 29.75 2.32
N SER A 34 -4.57 29.51 1.25
CA SER A 34 -3.99 30.58 0.43
C SER A 34 -5.07 31.46 -0.20
N PHE A 35 -6.19 30.87 -0.64
CA PHE A 35 -7.32 31.65 -1.15
C PHE A 35 -8.07 32.39 -0.05
N PHE A 36 -8.26 31.79 1.13
CA PHE A 36 -8.92 32.48 2.24
C PHE A 36 -8.07 33.61 2.85
N SER A 37 -6.76 33.50 2.77
CA SER A 37 -5.84 34.55 3.24
C SER A 37 -5.81 35.78 2.32
N LYS A 38 -6.42 35.71 1.13
CA LYS A 38 -6.54 36.86 0.24
C LYS A 38 -7.83 37.61 0.55
N GLU A 39 -7.69 38.74 1.24
CA GLU A 39 -8.77 39.68 1.42
C GLU A 39 -8.95 40.50 0.15
N ASP A 40 -10.00 40.20 -0.62
CA ASP A 40 -10.63 41.18 -1.52
C ASP A 40 -12.08 41.31 -1.10
N GLY A 41 -12.55 42.55 -0.91
CA GLY A 41 -13.92 42.88 -0.53
C GLY A 41 -15.01 42.41 -1.51
N THR A 42 -14.63 41.77 -2.61
CA THR A 42 -15.50 41.17 -3.63
C THR A 42 -15.93 39.74 -3.33
N GLY A 43 -15.30 39.06 -2.35
CA GLY A 43 -15.66 37.69 -1.94
C GLY A 43 -15.32 36.58 -2.94
N ILE A 44 -14.71 36.90 -4.08
CA ILE A 44 -14.35 35.95 -5.14
C ILE A 44 -13.35 34.90 -4.63
N TRP A 45 -12.38 35.31 -3.81
CA TRP A 45 -11.40 34.38 -3.25
C TRP A 45 -11.99 33.40 -2.24
N LYS A 46 -13.01 33.83 -1.48
CA LYS A 46 -13.77 32.94 -0.61
C LYS A 46 -14.48 31.86 -1.43
N GLN A 47 -15.11 32.22 -2.55
CA GLN A 47 -15.73 31.24 -3.46
C GLN A 47 -14.70 30.26 -4.04
N ARG A 48 -13.53 30.76 -4.47
CA ARG A 48 -12.43 29.91 -4.98
C ARG A 48 -11.87 28.98 -3.90
N GLY A 49 -11.71 29.44 -2.66
CA GLY A 49 -11.29 28.63 -1.53
C GLY A 49 -12.28 27.52 -1.22
N ILE A 50 -13.58 27.83 -1.18
CA ILE A 50 -14.66 26.84 -1.01
C ILE A 50 -14.65 25.82 -2.15
N LEU A 51 -14.54 26.27 -3.40
CA LEU A 51 -14.46 25.38 -4.56
C LEU A 51 -13.26 24.43 -4.47
N THR A 52 -12.11 24.95 -4.03
CA THR A 52 -10.89 24.16 -3.82
C THR A 52 -11.09 23.10 -2.74
N LEU A 53 -11.78 23.42 -1.64
CA LEU A 53 -12.13 22.45 -0.61
C LEU A 53 -13.07 21.36 -1.13
N ILE A 54 -14.07 21.72 -1.93
CA ILE A 54 -15.00 20.76 -2.54
C ILE A 54 -14.23 19.77 -3.44
N ILE A 55 -13.37 20.29 -4.33
CA ILE A 55 -12.55 19.47 -5.22
C ILE A 55 -11.61 18.56 -4.42
N THR A 56 -10.96 19.10 -3.38
CA THR A 56 -10.09 18.33 -2.48
C THR A 56 -10.85 17.21 -1.77
N GLY A 57 -12.07 17.49 -1.30
CA GLY A 57 -12.95 16.50 -0.68
C GLY A 57 -13.35 15.38 -1.63
N ILE A 58 -13.69 15.71 -2.88
CA ILE A 58 -13.99 14.71 -3.93
C ILE A 58 -12.77 13.83 -4.19
N LEU A 59 -11.60 14.43 -4.44
CA LEU A 59 -10.34 13.69 -4.66
C LEU A 59 -10.01 12.78 -3.48
N SER A 60 -10.11 13.29 -2.25
CA SER A 60 -9.86 12.51 -1.03
C SER A 60 -10.81 11.32 -0.93
N SER A 61 -12.09 11.50 -1.29
CA SER A 61 -13.09 10.43 -1.31
C SER A 61 -12.72 9.33 -2.32
N PHE A 62 -12.25 9.70 -3.52
CA PHE A 62 -11.74 8.72 -4.49
C PHE A 62 -10.55 7.93 -3.94
N PHE A 63 -9.60 8.59 -3.27
CA PHE A 63 -8.47 7.90 -2.64
C PHE A 63 -8.89 6.97 -1.50
N ILE A 64 -9.88 7.36 -0.68
CA ILE A 64 -10.45 6.49 0.35
C ILE A 64 -11.11 5.27 -0.31
N ILE A 65 -11.90 5.47 -1.36
CA ILE A 65 -12.52 4.35 -2.09
C ILE A 65 -11.45 3.45 -2.70
N LEU A 66 -10.38 3.97 -3.29
CA LEU A 66 -9.28 3.15 -3.84
C LEU A 66 -8.52 2.38 -2.76
N ALA A 67 -8.25 3.03 -1.62
CA ALA A 67 -7.65 2.37 -0.47
C ALA A 67 -8.56 1.23 0.05
N THR A 68 -9.87 1.47 0.03
CA THR A 68 -10.86 0.54 0.58
C THR A 68 -11.28 -0.55 -0.41
N ALA A 69 -11.23 -0.29 -1.71
CA ALA A 69 -11.57 -1.21 -2.79
C ALA A 69 -10.66 -2.45 -2.78
N LYS A 70 -9.42 -2.30 -2.29
CA LYS A 70 -8.52 -3.42 -2.07
C LYS A 70 -9.00 -4.37 -0.97
N PHE A 71 -9.80 -3.89 -0.01
CA PHE A 71 -10.49 -4.74 0.99
C PHE A 71 -11.70 -5.46 0.40
N TRP A 72 -12.45 -4.84 -0.51
CA TRP A 72 -13.62 -5.47 -1.13
C TRP A 72 -13.25 -6.49 -2.22
N HIS A 73 -12.22 -6.21 -3.01
CA HIS A 73 -11.77 -7.06 -4.11
C HIS A 73 -10.47 -7.81 -3.78
N THR A 74 -10.40 -8.40 -2.59
CA THR A 74 -9.26 -9.25 -2.17
C THR A 74 -8.98 -10.38 -3.16
N HIS A 75 -10.02 -10.90 -3.83
CA HIS A 75 -9.90 -11.96 -4.84
C HIS A 75 -9.11 -11.55 -6.09
N LEU A 76 -9.18 -10.28 -6.53
CA LEU A 76 -8.46 -9.80 -7.72
C LEU A 76 -6.97 -9.52 -7.44
N TRP A 77 -6.61 -9.21 -6.19
CA TRP A 77 -5.23 -8.89 -5.80
C TRP A 77 -4.43 -10.07 -5.23
N LYS A 78 -5.04 -11.25 -5.07
CA LYS A 78 -4.45 -12.46 -4.51
C LYS A 78 -3.53 -13.23 -5.48
N ARG A 79 -2.86 -12.54 -6.42
CA ARG A 79 -2.06 -13.22 -7.46
C ARG A 79 -0.57 -13.36 -7.14
N ASN A 80 -0.07 -12.81 -6.03
CA ASN A 80 1.39 -12.82 -5.74
C ASN A 80 1.81 -13.51 -4.42
N SER A 81 0.88 -13.91 -3.55
CA SER A 81 1.22 -14.56 -2.27
C SER A 81 1.38 -16.09 -2.37
N THR A 82 0.89 -16.71 -3.45
CA THR A 82 1.01 -18.16 -3.64
C THR A 82 2.37 -18.55 -4.23
N HIS A 83 3.00 -17.70 -5.03
CA HIS A 83 4.32 -17.99 -5.65
C HIS A 83 5.47 -17.91 -4.63
N ALA A 84 5.43 -16.96 -3.68
CA ALA A 84 6.42 -16.87 -2.61
C ALA A 84 6.31 -18.03 -1.59
N ARG A 85 5.09 -18.53 -1.34
CA ARG A 85 4.84 -19.63 -0.41
C ARG A 85 5.41 -20.96 -0.91
N HIS A 86 5.43 -21.19 -2.22
CA HIS A 86 6.05 -22.38 -2.78
C HIS A 86 7.58 -22.34 -2.64
N HIS A 87 8.22 -21.19 -2.94
CA HIS A 87 9.68 -21.07 -2.89
C HIS A 87 10.26 -21.33 -1.49
N GLN A 88 9.61 -20.82 -0.43
CA GLN A 88 10.06 -21.02 0.95
C GLN A 88 9.85 -22.46 1.46
N HIS A 89 8.78 -23.13 1.02
CA HIS A 89 8.53 -24.52 1.42
C HIS A 89 9.43 -25.51 0.67
N THR A 90 9.89 -25.17 -0.54
CA THR A 90 10.82 -26.00 -1.31
C THR A 90 12.26 -25.88 -0.79
N GLU A 91 12.73 -24.70 -0.37
CA GLU A 91 14.09 -24.53 0.16
C GLU A 91 14.34 -25.25 1.50
N HIS A 92 13.35 -25.27 2.38
CA HIS A 92 13.49 -25.93 3.69
C HIS A 92 13.05 -27.39 3.71
N HIS A 93 12.69 -27.95 2.55
CA HIS A 93 12.32 -29.36 2.46
C HIS A 93 13.57 -30.25 2.69
N PRO A 94 13.51 -31.29 3.56
CA PRO A 94 14.67 -32.12 3.89
C PRO A 94 15.36 -32.73 2.65
N ALA A 95 14.58 -33.06 1.63
CA ALA A 95 15.08 -33.56 0.33
C ALA A 95 16.00 -32.58 -0.43
N MET A 96 15.85 -31.26 -0.25
CA MET A 96 16.76 -30.27 -0.86
C MET A 96 18.07 -30.13 -0.08
N ARG A 97 18.07 -30.40 1.23
CA ARG A 97 19.26 -30.37 2.08
C ARG A 97 20.23 -31.51 1.73
N GLU A 98 19.69 -32.70 1.46
CA GLU A 98 20.48 -33.86 1.01
C GLU A 98 21.12 -33.63 -0.36
N LYS A 99 20.37 -33.08 -1.33
CA LYS A 99 20.92 -32.72 -2.64
C LYS A 99 22.05 -31.69 -2.56
N ARG A 100 21.95 -30.70 -1.66
CA ARG A 100 23.02 -29.71 -1.43
C ARG A 100 24.28 -30.34 -0.83
N MET A 101 24.13 -31.27 0.11
CA MET A 101 25.26 -31.98 0.72
C MET A 101 25.97 -32.90 -0.29
N GLN A 102 25.20 -33.63 -1.10
CA GLN A 102 25.74 -34.47 -2.18
C GLN A 102 26.48 -33.63 -3.23
N ALA A 103 25.92 -32.48 -3.64
CA ALA A 103 26.56 -31.58 -4.60
C ALA A 103 27.87 -30.96 -4.06
N GLN A 104 27.95 -30.66 -2.76
CA GLN A 104 29.19 -30.19 -2.14
C GLN A 104 30.25 -31.28 -2.03
N GLN A 105 29.85 -32.52 -1.75
CA GLN A 105 30.76 -33.64 -1.66
C GLN A 105 31.39 -33.96 -3.03
N HIS A 106 30.59 -33.90 -4.10
CA HIS A 106 31.05 -34.13 -5.47
C HIS A 106 32.04 -33.06 -5.98
N ARG A 107 31.97 -31.83 -5.44
CA ARG A 107 32.93 -30.74 -5.73
C ARG A 107 34.24 -30.84 -4.95
N ARG A 108 34.32 -31.66 -3.92
CA ARG A 108 35.55 -31.87 -3.13
C ARG A 108 36.35 -33.07 -3.61
N THR A 109 35.76 -33.93 -4.42
CA THR A 109 36.37 -35.15 -4.98
C THR A 109 36.91 -34.96 -6.40
N HIS A 110 36.78 -33.76 -6.96
CA HIS A 110 37.42 -33.31 -8.20
C HIS A 110 38.28 -32.09 -7.87
#